data_AF-A0A258GYI7-F1
#
_entry.id   AF-A0A258GYI7-F1
#
_cell.length_a   1.000
_cell.length_b   1.000
_cell.length_c   1.000
_cell.angle_alpha   90.00
_cell.angle_beta   90.00
_cell.angle_gamma   90.00
#
_symmetry.space_group_name_H-M   'P 1'
#
loop_
_entity.id
_entity.type
_entity.pdbx_description
1 polymer ?
#
loop_
_entity_poly.entity_id
_entity_poly.type
_entity_poly.pdbx_seq_one_letter_code
_entity_poly.pdbx_strand_id
1 'polypeptide(L)'
;MMKSIAAGMMALPLMAGCATAPQPCTSEWVDWKTQRIIGQFVAGHGKQIGELRDIAPIMFGPAGGLQDIAPNAMMVLTAIGALDLVLEFANDAWPQITDAVAECAADPNAAYLFANMLRDQGVDERAVAAIERLGNIVDFER
;
A
#
# COMPACT_ATOMS: atom_id res chain seq x y z
N MET A 1 -53.48 9.62 -21.91
CA MET A 1 -52.92 10.17 -20.65
C MET A 1 -51.65 9.40 -20.32
N MET A 2 -50.48 10.00 -20.51
CA MET A 2 -49.19 9.47 -20.05
C MET A 2 -48.38 10.67 -19.56
N LYS A 3 -48.24 10.78 -18.24
CA LYS A 3 -47.30 11.66 -17.55
C LYS A 3 -46.02 10.86 -17.31
N SER A 4 -44.85 11.45 -17.54
CA SER A 4 -43.60 11.32 -16.73
C SER A 4 -42.39 11.72 -17.57
N ILE A 5 -41.27 12.25 -17.09
CA ILE A 5 -40.82 12.96 -15.88
C ILE A 5 -39.53 13.66 -16.35
N ALA A 6 -39.32 14.90 -15.92
CA ALA A 6 -38.17 15.72 -16.26
C ALA A 6 -36.84 15.08 -15.81
N ALA A 7 -35.88 14.95 -16.73
CA ALA A 7 -34.51 14.56 -16.45
C ALA A 7 -33.70 15.82 -16.06
N GLY A 8 -33.62 16.09 -14.76
CA GLY A 8 -32.66 17.05 -14.21
C GLY A 8 -31.27 16.43 -14.18
N MET A 9 -30.40 16.82 -15.12
CA MET A 9 -28.96 16.56 -15.04
C MET A 9 -28.39 17.38 -13.88
N MET A 10 -28.21 16.74 -12.72
CA MET A 10 -27.37 17.27 -11.66
C MET A 10 -25.90 17.12 -12.09
N ALA A 11 -25.30 18.22 -12.52
CA ALA A 11 -23.86 18.34 -12.64
C ALA A 11 -23.26 18.24 -11.23
N LEU A 12 -22.66 17.10 -10.90
CA LEU A 12 -21.85 16.92 -9.70
C LEU A 12 -20.56 17.73 -9.87
N PRO A 13 -20.29 18.73 -9.02
CA PRO A 13 -19.01 19.39 -9.03
C PRO A 13 -17.96 18.39 -8.56
N LEU A 14 -17.02 18.07 -9.44
CA LEU A 14 -15.78 17.39 -9.07
C LEU A 14 -15.04 18.30 -8.08
N MET A 15 -15.22 18.04 -6.79
CA MET A 15 -14.42 18.61 -5.71
C MET A 15 -12.97 18.10 -5.88
N ALA A 16 -12.21 18.73 -6.77
CA ALA A 16 -10.76 18.71 -6.69
C ALA A 16 -10.38 19.53 -5.46
N GLY A 17 -10.46 18.91 -4.28
CA GLY A 17 -10.01 19.52 -3.04
C GLY A 17 -8.52 19.81 -3.16
N CYS A 18 -8.16 21.09 -3.14
CA CYS A 18 -6.81 21.49 -2.74
C CYS A 18 -6.64 21.00 -1.30
N ALA A 19 -6.03 19.83 -1.12
CA ALA A 19 -5.77 19.27 0.20
C ALA A 19 -4.81 20.20 0.95
N THR A 20 -5.37 21.15 1.71
CA THR A 20 -4.63 21.94 2.68
C THR A 20 -4.07 20.98 3.73
N ALA A 21 -2.82 21.19 4.15
CA ALA A 21 -2.22 20.36 5.18
C ALA A 21 -3.07 20.43 6.48
N PRO A 22 -3.40 19.28 7.10
CA PRO A 22 -4.13 19.26 8.38
C PRO A 22 -3.32 19.91 9.51
N GLN A 23 -3.94 20.06 10.69
CA GLN A 23 -3.26 20.59 11.87
C GLN A 23 -2.13 19.63 12.32
N PRO A 24 -0.89 20.10 12.57
CA PRO A 24 0.23 19.25 12.99
C PRO A 24 -0.09 18.39 14.21
N CYS A 25 0.46 17.17 14.23
CA CYS A 25 0.27 16.17 15.28
C CYS A 25 -1.19 15.83 15.63
N THR A 26 -2.08 15.96 14.65
CA THR A 26 -3.37 15.26 14.64
C THR A 26 -3.25 13.92 13.91
N SER A 27 -4.18 12.99 14.16
CA SER A 27 -4.22 11.72 13.42
C SER A 27 -4.34 11.95 11.91
N GLU A 28 -5.17 12.91 11.49
CA GLU A 28 -5.33 13.29 10.09
C GLU A 28 -4.02 13.80 9.47
N TRP A 29 -3.22 14.55 10.21
CA TRP A 29 -1.92 15.03 9.73
C TRP A 29 -0.89 13.91 9.61
N VAL A 30 -0.85 13.00 10.60
CA VAL A 30 0.03 11.82 10.58
C VAL A 30 -0.30 10.93 9.38
N ASP A 31 -1.59 10.67 9.15
CA ASP A 31 -2.05 9.92 7.99
C ASP A 31 -1.70 10.64 6.69
N TRP A 32 -2.00 11.95 6.59
CA TRP A 32 -1.68 12.76 5.41
C TRP A 32 -0.17 12.77 5.09
N LYS A 33 0.70 12.89 6.10
CA LYS A 33 2.15 12.85 5.93
C LYS A 33 2.62 11.47 5.47
N THR A 34 2.18 10.43 6.14
CA THR A 34 2.52 9.03 5.82
C THR A 34 2.10 8.70 4.39
N GLN A 35 0.86 9.04 4.00
CA GLN A 35 0.34 8.79 2.65
C GLN A 35 1.08 9.56 1.57
N ARG A 36 1.64 10.74 1.86
CA ARG A 36 2.48 11.45 0.89
C ARG A 36 3.80 10.74 0.63
N ILE A 37 4.43 10.20 1.67
CA ILE A 37 5.69 9.45 1.53
C ILE A 37 5.41 8.13 0.79
N ILE A 38 4.35 7.41 1.18
CA ILE A 38 3.90 6.19 0.48
C ILE A 38 3.58 6.50 -0.98
N GLY A 39 2.89 7.60 -1.27
CA GLY A 39 2.58 8.00 -2.64
C GLY A 39 3.81 8.26 -3.50
N GLN A 40 4.87 8.86 -2.93
CA GLN A 40 6.15 9.03 -3.62
C GLN A 40 6.85 7.69 -3.88
N PHE A 41 6.84 6.80 -2.88
CA PHE A 41 7.38 5.45 -3.02
C PHE A 41 6.67 4.67 -4.13
N VAL A 42 5.33 4.66 -4.13
CA VAL A 42 4.53 4.02 -5.18
C VAL A 42 4.85 4.59 -6.56
N ALA A 43 5.00 5.92 -6.68
CA ALA A 43 5.36 6.55 -7.94
C ALA A 43 6.75 6.11 -8.44
N GLY A 44 7.70 5.87 -7.53
CA GLY A 44 9.04 5.37 -7.84
C GLY A 44 9.09 3.89 -8.24
N HIS A 45 8.19 3.06 -7.70
CA HIS A 45 8.22 1.61 -7.86
C HIS A 45 6.99 1.02 -8.58
N GLY A 46 6.23 1.84 -9.31
CA GLY A 46 4.99 1.41 -9.97
C GLY A 46 5.15 0.22 -10.92
N LYS A 47 6.33 0.06 -11.55
CA LYS A 47 6.64 -1.10 -12.40
C LYS A 47 6.71 -2.40 -11.56
N GLN A 48 7.55 -2.42 -10.53
CA GLN A 48 7.71 -3.59 -9.65
C GLN A 48 6.40 -3.96 -8.96
N ILE A 49 5.64 -2.95 -8.50
CA ILE A 49 4.32 -3.16 -7.89
C ILE A 49 3.33 -3.74 -8.91
N GLY A 50 3.34 -3.23 -10.15
CA GLY A 50 2.52 -3.77 -11.23
C GLY A 50 2.86 -5.23 -11.55
N GLU A 51 4.14 -5.55 -11.68
CA GLU A 51 4.61 -6.92 -11.92
C GLU A 51 4.22 -7.85 -10.75
N LEU A 52 4.38 -7.40 -9.51
CA LEU A 52 3.95 -8.12 -8.32
C LEU A 52 2.43 -8.35 -8.30
N ARG A 53 1.64 -7.33 -8.64
CA ARG A 53 0.18 -7.44 -8.74
C ARG A 53 -0.22 -8.52 -9.76
N ASP A 54 0.45 -8.55 -10.91
CA ASP A 54 0.09 -9.46 -11.99
C ASP A 54 0.47 -10.92 -11.66
N ILE A 55 1.57 -11.12 -10.93
CA ILE A 55 2.07 -12.46 -10.60
C ILE A 55 1.53 -13.00 -9.26
N ALA A 56 1.10 -12.14 -8.35
CA ALA A 56 0.61 -12.52 -7.03
C ALA A 56 -0.58 -13.51 -7.06
N PRO A 57 -1.59 -13.39 -7.94
CA PRO A 57 -2.69 -14.35 -8.01
C PRO A 57 -2.26 -15.77 -8.42
N ILE A 58 -1.15 -15.87 -9.17
CA ILE A 58 -0.56 -17.12 -9.67
C ILE A 58 0.34 -17.73 -8.61
N MET A 59 1.06 -16.86 -7.90
CA MET A 59 1.92 -17.25 -6.80
C MET A 59 1.06 -17.69 -5.62
N PHE A 60 0.26 -16.84 -5.01
CA PHE A 60 -0.36 -17.17 -3.72
C PHE A 60 -1.61 -18.04 -3.89
N GLY A 61 -1.54 -19.29 -3.41
CA GLY A 61 -2.68 -20.22 -3.38
C GLY A 61 -3.83 -19.72 -2.46
N PRO A 62 -5.02 -20.33 -2.48
CA PRO A 62 -6.20 -19.90 -1.72
C PRO A 62 -5.97 -19.74 -0.21
N ALA A 63 -4.99 -20.47 0.35
CA ALA A 63 -4.61 -20.39 1.77
C ALA A 63 -3.58 -19.27 2.07
N GLY A 64 -3.09 -18.54 1.06
CA GLY A 64 -2.10 -17.47 1.22
C GLY A 64 -0.73 -17.96 1.69
N GLY A 65 -0.41 -19.24 1.46
CA GLY A 65 0.88 -19.82 1.78
C GLY A 65 1.81 -19.88 0.57
N LEU A 66 3.09 -19.53 0.77
CA LEU A 66 4.15 -19.73 -0.23
C LEU A 66 4.41 -21.22 -0.56
N GLN A 67 3.84 -22.11 0.24
CA GLN A 67 4.01 -23.56 0.23
C GLN A 67 3.20 -24.28 -0.85
N ASP A 68 2.18 -23.62 -1.43
CA ASP A 68 1.52 -24.08 -2.66
C ASP A 68 2.27 -23.64 -3.92
N ILE A 69 3.35 -22.86 -3.76
CA ILE A 69 4.07 -22.23 -4.87
C ILE A 69 5.27 -23.08 -5.23
N ALA A 70 5.35 -23.39 -6.52
CA ALA A 70 6.40 -24.16 -7.14
C ALA A 70 7.81 -23.73 -6.67
N PRO A 71 8.81 -24.63 -6.70
CA PRO A 71 10.19 -24.41 -6.21
C PRO A 71 10.92 -23.18 -6.79
N ASN A 72 10.31 -22.47 -7.72
CA ASN A 72 10.78 -21.26 -8.38
C ASN A 72 10.15 -19.94 -7.86
N ALA A 73 9.26 -19.96 -6.86
CA ALA A 73 8.59 -18.77 -6.32
C ALA A 73 9.57 -17.65 -5.96
N MET A 74 10.63 -18.00 -5.23
CA MET A 74 11.66 -17.05 -4.82
C MET A 74 12.40 -16.46 -6.02
N MET A 75 12.71 -17.28 -7.03
CA MET A 75 13.35 -16.81 -8.26
C MET A 75 12.47 -15.80 -9.00
N VAL A 76 11.16 -16.04 -9.06
CA VAL A 76 10.19 -15.12 -9.68
C VAL A 76 10.13 -13.81 -8.89
N LEU A 77 10.02 -13.88 -7.56
CA LEU A 77 10.00 -12.69 -6.68
C LEU A 77 11.28 -11.85 -6.82
N THR A 78 12.45 -12.49 -6.93
CA THR A 78 13.71 -11.80 -7.21
C THR A 78 13.69 -11.17 -8.61
N ALA A 79 13.22 -11.90 -9.63
CA ALA A 79 13.24 -11.41 -11.02
C ALA A 79 12.35 -10.17 -11.23
N ILE A 80 11.24 -10.06 -10.51
CA ILE A 80 10.34 -8.89 -10.55
C ILE A 80 10.74 -7.78 -9.57
N GLY A 81 11.83 -7.95 -8.82
CA GLY A 81 12.29 -6.99 -7.83
C GLY A 81 11.38 -6.85 -6.60
N ALA A 82 10.59 -7.88 -6.25
CA ALA A 82 9.72 -7.82 -5.08
C ALA A 82 10.51 -7.77 -3.77
N LEU A 83 11.71 -8.35 -3.73
CA LEU A 83 12.61 -8.25 -2.58
C LEU A 83 13.20 -6.85 -2.48
N ASP A 84 13.61 -6.26 -3.61
CA ASP A 84 14.13 -4.90 -3.65
C ASP A 84 13.06 -3.91 -3.19
N LEU A 85 11.80 -4.11 -3.60
CA LEU A 85 10.66 -3.32 -3.12
C LEU A 85 10.53 -3.32 -1.59
N VAL A 86 10.72 -4.48 -0.93
CA VAL A 86 10.69 -4.56 0.54
C VAL A 86 11.90 -3.85 1.15
N LEU A 87 13.09 -4.06 0.58
CA LEU A 87 14.32 -3.46 1.08
C LEU A 87 14.33 -1.93 0.94
N GLU A 88 13.89 -1.40 -0.20
CA GLU A 88 13.78 0.04 -0.46
C GLU A 88 12.71 0.67 0.43
N PHE A 89 11.59 -0.03 0.67
CA PHE A 89 10.61 0.46 1.65
C PHE A 89 11.23 0.57 3.04
N ALA A 90 11.93 -0.48 3.51
CA ALA A 90 12.53 -0.52 4.84
C ALA A 90 13.70 0.46 5.04
N ASN A 91 14.50 0.70 3.99
CA ASN A 91 15.69 1.55 4.08
C ASN A 91 15.43 3.02 3.72
N ASP A 92 14.42 3.30 2.90
CA ASP A 92 14.19 4.65 2.40
C ASP A 92 12.86 5.23 2.89
N ALA A 93 11.73 4.57 2.60
CA ALA A 93 10.42 5.12 2.93
C ALA A 93 10.12 5.07 4.43
N TRP A 94 10.50 3.98 5.09
CA TRP A 94 10.21 3.74 6.48
C TRP A 94 10.91 4.74 7.43
N PRO A 95 12.23 5.01 7.33
CA PRO A 95 12.88 6.04 8.13
C PRO A 95 12.27 7.43 7.92
N GLN A 96 11.87 7.75 6.68
CA GLN A 96 11.21 9.02 6.40
C GLN A 96 9.84 9.13 7.06
N ILE A 97 9.09 8.02 7.14
CA ILE A 97 7.80 7.98 7.84
C ILE A 97 8.01 8.17 9.34
N THR A 98 8.92 7.39 9.95
CA THR A 98 9.18 7.48 11.39
C THR A 98 9.70 8.86 11.78
N ASP A 99 10.66 9.42 11.04
CA ASP A 99 11.16 10.78 11.24
C ASP A 99 10.05 11.84 11.11
N ALA A 100 9.16 11.69 10.13
CA ALA A 100 8.09 12.66 9.90
C ALA A 100 7.04 12.70 11.01
N VAL A 101 6.90 11.62 11.81
CA VAL A 101 5.85 11.49 12.83
C VAL A 101 6.41 11.33 14.24
N ALA A 102 7.73 11.27 14.42
CA ALA A 102 8.41 11.06 15.70
C ALA A 102 8.00 12.07 16.78
N GLU A 103 7.77 13.33 16.40
CA GLU A 103 7.38 14.41 17.32
C GLU A 103 5.92 14.29 17.81
N CYS A 104 5.10 13.46 17.16
CA CYS A 104 3.66 13.39 17.38
C CYS A 104 3.21 12.22 18.26
N ALA A 105 4.13 11.50 18.92
CA ALA A 105 3.85 10.29 19.71
C ALA A 105 3.06 9.21 18.92
N ALA A 106 3.25 9.19 17.60
CA ALA A 106 2.70 8.16 16.73
C ALA A 106 3.60 6.92 16.76
N ASP A 107 2.98 5.75 16.68
CA ASP A 107 3.65 4.45 16.62
C ASP A 107 3.21 3.71 15.34
N PRO A 108 3.71 4.14 14.16
CA PRO A 108 3.34 3.49 12.91
C PRO A 108 3.86 2.05 12.88
N ASN A 109 3.19 1.17 12.13
CA ASN A 109 3.64 -0.20 11.92
C ASN A 109 4.06 -0.39 10.46
N ALA A 110 5.35 -0.68 10.24
CA ALA A 110 5.93 -0.80 8.90
C ALA A 110 5.25 -1.88 8.05
N ALA A 111 5.00 -3.06 8.64
CA ALA A 111 4.39 -4.20 7.95
C ALA A 111 2.96 -3.88 7.52
N TYR A 112 2.17 -3.27 8.42
CA TYR A 112 0.81 -2.82 8.14
C TYR A 112 0.78 -1.76 7.04
N LEU A 113 1.65 -0.75 7.11
CA LEU A 113 1.72 0.32 6.11
C LEU A 113 2.12 -0.22 4.72
N PHE A 114 3.12 -1.08 4.67
CA PHE A 114 3.55 -1.72 3.42
C PHE A 114 2.46 -2.62 2.84
N ALA A 115 1.81 -3.45 3.67
CA ALA A 115 0.70 -4.29 3.26
C ALA A 115 -0.48 -3.46 2.74
N ASN A 116 -0.86 -2.39 3.45
CA ASN A 116 -1.95 -1.53 3.04
C ASN A 116 -1.64 -0.77 1.75
N MET A 117 -0.40 -0.32 1.56
CA MET A 117 0.06 0.24 0.29
C MET A 117 -0.16 -0.75 -0.86
N LEU A 118 0.31 -2.00 -0.72
CA LEU A 118 0.13 -3.02 -1.78
C LEU A 118 -1.36 -3.29 -2.06
N ARG A 119 -2.20 -3.30 -1.02
CA ARG A 119 -3.65 -3.43 -1.13
C ARG A 119 -4.27 -2.29 -1.93
N ASP A 120 -3.88 -1.04 -1.64
CA ASP A 120 -4.35 0.15 -2.37
C ASP A 120 -3.90 0.15 -3.84
N GLN A 121 -2.77 -0.50 -4.15
CA GLN A 121 -2.30 -0.70 -5.53
C GLN A 121 -2.95 -1.90 -6.25
N GLY A 122 -3.84 -2.63 -5.57
CA GLY A 122 -4.61 -3.74 -6.12
C GLY A 122 -3.86 -5.07 -6.17
N VAL A 123 -2.78 -5.23 -5.38
CA VAL A 123 -2.11 -6.53 -5.20
C VAL A 123 -3.07 -7.51 -4.51
N ASP A 124 -3.02 -8.77 -4.91
CA ASP A 124 -3.91 -9.83 -4.40
C ASP A 124 -3.89 -9.92 -2.87
N GLU A 125 -5.07 -9.93 -2.25
CA GLU A 125 -5.22 -9.92 -0.79
C GLU A 125 -4.53 -11.12 -0.11
N ARG A 126 -4.39 -12.26 -0.79
CA ARG A 126 -3.69 -13.43 -0.25
C ARG A 126 -2.19 -13.15 -0.11
N ALA A 127 -1.61 -12.42 -1.06
CA ALA A 127 -0.23 -11.97 -0.99
C ALA A 127 -0.04 -10.91 0.09
N VAL A 128 -0.94 -9.93 0.15
CA VAL A 128 -0.92 -8.87 1.16
C VAL A 128 -1.02 -9.45 2.58
N ALA A 129 -1.98 -10.35 2.82
CA ALA A 129 -2.16 -11.01 4.11
C ALA A 129 -0.97 -11.93 4.48
N ALA A 130 -0.30 -12.52 3.50
CA ALA A 130 0.94 -13.27 3.75
C ALA A 130 2.06 -12.34 4.24
N ILE A 131 2.24 -11.19 3.59
CA ILE A 131 3.23 -10.18 3.95
C ILE A 131 2.95 -9.60 5.34
N GLU A 132 1.70 -9.22 5.61
CA GLU A 132 1.30 -8.66 6.91
C GLU A 132 1.53 -9.66 8.06
N ARG A 133 1.15 -10.94 7.85
CA ARG A 133 1.43 -12.00 8.83
C ARG A 133 2.93 -12.23 9.06
N LEU A 134 3.73 -12.24 7.99
CA LEU A 134 5.17 -12.40 8.10
C LEU A 134 5.80 -11.20 8.83
N GLY A 135 5.42 -9.97 8.47
CA GLY A 135 5.91 -8.76 9.13
C GLY A 135 5.57 -8.72 10.61
N ASN A 136 4.36 -9.12 11.00
CA ASN A 136 3.96 -9.21 12.42
C ASN A 136 4.70 -10.32 13.21
N ILE A 137 5.24 -11.33 12.52
CA ILE A 137 6.09 -12.37 13.14
C ILE A 137 7.53 -11.88 13.26
N VAL A 138 8.01 -11.18 12.23
CA VAL A 138 9.41 -10.81 12.10
C VAL A 138 9.73 -9.53 12.86
N ASP A 139 8.75 -8.64 13.04
CA ASP A 139 8.92 -7.26 13.51
C ASP A 139 10.16 -6.65 12.85
N PHE A 140 9.97 -5.97 11.72
CA PHE A 140 11.04 -5.36 10.91
C PHE A 140 11.91 -4.32 11.66
N GLU A 141 11.79 -4.24 12.98
CA GLU A 141 12.57 -3.39 13.86
C GLU A 141 13.10 -4.18 15.06
N ARG A 142 14.34 -4.65 14.91
CA ARG A 142 15.37 -4.19 15.83
C ARG A 142 16.50 -3.53 15.05
#